data_AF-A0A1X4J0B2-F1
#
_entry.id   AF-A0A1X4J0B2-F1
#
_cell.length_a   1.000
_cell.length_b   1.000
_cell.length_c   1.000
_cell.angle_alpha   90.00
_cell.angle_beta   90.00
_cell.angle_gamma   90.00
#
_symmetry.space_group_name_H-M   'P 1'
#
loop_
_entity.id
_entity.type
_entity.pdbx_description
1 polymer ?
#
loop_
_entity_poly.entity_id
_entity_poly.type
_entity_poly.pdbx_seq_one_letter_code
_entity_poly.pdbx_strand_id
1 'polypeptide(L)'
;MALRIPFPVVVLGVLPILAACASDMTPPPAPAGDGSAQASCLAQVEARTGTSGLTVTNSSMSASGTQVYNIDVGSSGLWTCITGSDGTVQEVLSPPSGTGR
;
A
#
# COMPACT_ATOMS: atom_id res chain seq x y z
N MET A 1 47.82 38.57 41.99
CA MET A 1 48.70 39.04 40.90
C MET A 1 48.68 37.99 39.80
N ALA A 2 48.27 38.38 38.58
CA ALA A 2 48.68 37.89 37.26
C ALA A 2 48.74 36.36 36.99
N LEU A 3 48.41 35.79 35.83
CA LEU A 3 47.91 36.19 34.51
C LEU A 3 47.97 34.88 33.69
N ARG A 4 47.25 34.83 32.56
CA ARG A 4 47.54 34.05 31.32
C ARG A 4 46.62 32.84 31.05
N ILE A 5 45.64 33.17 30.23
CA ILE A 5 45.08 32.29 29.19
C ILE A 5 46.22 31.93 28.21
N PRO A 6 46.32 30.67 27.78
CA PRO A 6 46.31 30.42 26.34
C PRO A 6 45.37 29.26 25.99
N PHE A 7 44.50 29.51 25.00
CA PHE A 7 43.79 28.47 24.26
C PHE A 7 44.78 27.51 23.57
N PRO A 8 44.44 26.22 23.50
CA PRO A 8 44.51 25.47 22.24
C PRO A 8 43.13 24.83 22.00
N VAL A 9 42.34 25.28 21.02
CA VAL A 9 42.41 24.92 19.60
C VAL A 9 42.76 23.43 19.37
N VAL A 10 41.68 22.64 19.21
CA VAL A 10 41.46 21.56 18.23
C VAL A 10 42.31 20.28 18.35
N VAL A 11 41.64 19.13 18.54
CA VAL A 11 41.64 17.91 17.70
C VAL A 11 40.45 17.06 18.22
N LEU A 12 39.25 17.17 17.65
CA LEU A 12 38.75 16.40 16.50
C LEU A 12 39.17 14.92 16.53
N GLY A 13 38.42 14.09 17.26
CA GLY A 13 38.72 12.65 17.36
C GLY A 13 37.51 11.83 17.81
N VAL A 14 36.46 11.79 17.00
CA VAL A 14 35.40 10.79 17.11
C VAL A 14 35.24 10.15 15.72
N LEU A 15 35.88 9.00 15.52
CA LEU A 15 35.55 8.08 14.42
C LEU A 15 34.80 6.88 15.02
N PRO A 16 33.46 6.83 14.92
CA PRO A 16 32.73 5.59 14.98
C PRO A 16 32.78 4.96 13.59
N ILE A 17 33.38 3.77 13.52
CA ILE A 17 33.33 2.89 12.37
C ILE A 17 31.90 2.34 12.30
N LEU A 18 31.08 2.86 11.39
CA LEU A 18 29.77 2.29 11.07
C LEU A 18 29.89 1.43 9.81
N ALA A 19 29.79 0.14 10.07
CA ALA A 19 29.69 -0.94 9.11
C ALA A 19 28.35 -0.91 8.36
N ALA A 20 28.36 -1.58 7.20
CA ALA A 20 27.21 -2.18 6.52
C ALA A 20 26.14 -1.24 5.97
N CYS A 21 26.37 -0.73 4.75
CA CYS A 21 25.26 -0.57 3.82
C CYS A 21 24.84 -1.98 3.38
N ALA A 22 23.98 -2.62 4.17
CA ALA A 22 23.14 -3.68 3.64
C ALA A 22 22.27 -3.02 2.56
N SER A 23 22.44 -3.48 1.32
CA SER A 23 21.53 -3.16 0.22
C SER A 23 20.20 -3.82 0.54
N ASP A 24 19.44 -3.14 1.38
CA ASP A 24 18.10 -3.48 1.80
C ASP A 24 17.19 -3.33 0.57
N MET A 25 17.11 -4.39 -0.22
CA MET A 25 15.96 -4.66 -1.08
C MET A 25 14.77 -5.00 -0.16
N THR A 26 14.36 -4.05 0.67
CA THR A 26 13.01 -4.08 1.24
C THR A 26 12.07 -3.81 0.07
N PRO A 27 11.21 -4.77 -0.31
CA PRO A 27 10.12 -4.46 -1.21
C PRO A 27 9.35 -3.28 -0.59
N PRO A 28 8.94 -2.28 -1.40
CA PRO A 28 8.31 -1.08 -0.88
C PRO A 28 7.19 -1.49 0.09
N PRO A 29 7.09 -0.86 1.27
CA PRO A 29 6.01 -1.18 2.21
C PRO A 29 4.70 -1.07 1.45
N ALA A 30 3.92 -2.15 1.45
CA ALA A 30 2.56 -2.12 0.90
C ALA A 30 1.84 -0.91 1.51
N PRO A 31 1.18 -0.06 0.71
CA PRO A 31 0.51 1.14 1.21
C PRO A 31 -0.31 0.82 2.46
N ALA A 32 0.01 1.47 3.58
CA ALA A 32 -0.65 1.24 4.87
C ALA A 32 -2.16 1.63 4.90
N GLY A 33 -2.74 1.99 3.75
CA GLY A 33 -4.17 2.22 3.52
C GLY A 33 -4.90 1.09 2.79
N ASP A 34 -4.21 0.07 2.28
CA ASP A 34 -4.81 -0.99 1.46
C ASP A 34 -5.82 -1.85 2.24
N GLY A 35 -5.57 -2.11 3.52
CA GLY A 35 -6.44 -2.99 4.33
C GLY A 35 -7.89 -2.48 4.44
N SER A 36 -8.07 -1.17 4.60
CA SER A 36 -9.39 -0.53 4.72
C SER A 36 -10.13 -0.46 3.39
N ALA A 37 -9.39 -0.14 2.31
CA ALA A 37 -9.92 -0.02 0.96
C ALA A 37 -10.35 -1.40 0.42
N GLN A 38 -9.50 -2.40 0.60
CA GLN A 38 -9.79 -3.80 0.27
C GLN A 38 -11.04 -4.29 1.02
N ALA A 39 -11.12 -4.08 2.34
CA ALA A 39 -12.27 -4.51 3.14
C ALA A 39 -13.57 -3.84 2.65
N SER A 40 -13.52 -2.55 2.31
CA SER A 40 -14.68 -1.80 1.79
C SER A 40 -15.13 -2.33 0.42
N CYS A 41 -14.17 -2.67 -0.45
CA CYS A 41 -14.45 -3.31 -1.73
C CYS A 41 -15.10 -4.67 -1.57
N LEU A 42 -14.55 -5.53 -0.70
CA LEU A 42 -15.11 -6.84 -0.41
C LEU A 42 -16.54 -6.68 0.10
N ALA A 43 -16.77 -5.85 1.12
CA ALA A 43 -18.12 -5.62 1.67
C ALA A 43 -19.15 -5.18 0.62
N GLN A 44 -18.75 -4.31 -0.32
CA GLN A 44 -19.64 -3.87 -1.40
C GLN A 44 -19.96 -4.99 -2.40
N VAL A 45 -18.99 -5.83 -2.74
CA VAL A 45 -19.21 -6.97 -3.64
C VAL A 45 -20.03 -8.05 -2.92
N GLU A 46 -19.77 -8.32 -1.64
CA GLU A 46 -20.58 -9.22 -0.81
C GLU A 46 -22.04 -8.74 -0.73
N ALA A 47 -22.27 -7.43 -0.53
CA ALA A 47 -23.62 -6.86 -0.49
C ALA A 47 -24.38 -6.99 -1.83
N ARG A 48 -23.67 -6.97 -2.97
CA ARG A 48 -24.27 -7.11 -4.30
C ARG A 48 -24.50 -8.56 -4.71
N THR A 49 -23.61 -9.46 -4.33
CA THR A 49 -23.63 -10.86 -4.78
C THR A 49 -24.29 -11.78 -3.76
N GLY A 50 -24.36 -11.38 -2.49
CA GLY A 50 -24.78 -12.25 -1.39
C GLY A 50 -23.76 -13.33 -1.03
N THR A 51 -22.59 -13.33 -1.66
CA THR A 51 -21.51 -14.29 -1.39
C THR A 51 -20.61 -13.71 -0.32
N SER A 52 -20.29 -14.48 0.71
CA SER A 52 -19.34 -14.10 1.76
C SER A 52 -18.01 -14.83 1.62
N GLY A 53 -16.96 -14.28 2.23
CA GLY A 53 -15.63 -14.89 2.18
C GLY A 53 -14.93 -14.66 0.84
N LEU A 54 -15.26 -13.55 0.19
CA LEU A 54 -14.64 -13.14 -1.06
C LEU A 54 -13.15 -12.88 -0.84
N THR A 55 -12.36 -13.19 -1.86
CA THR A 55 -10.91 -12.98 -1.84
C THR A 55 -10.49 -12.10 -3.01
N VAL A 56 -9.63 -11.13 -2.73
CA VAL A 56 -8.96 -10.35 -3.77
C VAL A 56 -7.94 -11.25 -4.47
N THR A 57 -8.05 -11.40 -5.77
CA THR A 57 -7.11 -12.16 -6.60
C THR A 57 -6.02 -11.27 -7.19
N ASN A 58 -6.32 -10.00 -7.45
CA ASN A 58 -5.34 -9.02 -7.88
C ASN A 58 -5.66 -7.63 -7.33
N SER A 59 -4.62 -6.86 -7.03
CA SER A 59 -4.71 -5.45 -6.67
C SER A 59 -3.67 -4.66 -7.45
N SER A 60 -4.08 -3.55 -8.04
CA SER A 60 -3.21 -2.67 -8.82
C SER A 60 -3.49 -1.21 -8.47
N MET A 61 -2.44 -0.42 -8.24
CA MET A 61 -2.57 1.02 -8.02
C MET A 61 -2.31 1.77 -9.33
N SER A 62 -3.22 2.64 -9.73
CA SER A 62 -3.04 3.54 -10.88
C SER A 62 -2.16 4.74 -10.50
N ALA A 63 -1.49 5.33 -11.49
CA ALA A 63 -0.68 6.55 -11.31
C ALA A 63 -1.49 7.77 -10.81
N SER A 64 -2.81 7.74 -10.97
CA SER A 64 -3.74 8.75 -10.45
C SER A 64 -4.10 8.58 -8.97
N GLY A 65 -3.53 7.58 -8.28
CA GLY A 65 -3.79 7.29 -6.87
C GLY A 65 -5.07 6.48 -6.63
N THR A 66 -5.70 5.92 -7.66
CA THR A 66 -6.81 4.99 -7.52
C THR A 66 -6.30 3.56 -7.38
N GLN A 67 -6.89 2.79 -6.47
CA GLN A 67 -6.64 1.36 -6.34
C GLN A 67 -7.70 0.59 -7.11
N VAL A 68 -7.30 -0.47 -7.79
CA VAL A 68 -8.19 -1.41 -8.49
C VAL A 68 -8.00 -2.78 -7.86
N TYR A 69 -9.09 -3.39 -7.42
CA TYR A 69 -9.15 -4.72 -6.82
C TYR A 69 -9.98 -5.63 -7.70
N ASN A 70 -9.39 -6.73 -8.15
CA ASN A 70 -10.11 -7.82 -8.79
C ASN A 70 -10.47 -8.87 -7.74
N ILE A 71 -11.76 -9.18 -7.65
CA ILE A 71 -12.35 -10.02 -6.62
C ILE A 71 -13.00 -11.20 -7.32
N ASP A 72 -12.58 -12.41 -6.97
CA ASP A 72 -13.21 -13.62 -7.48
C ASP A 72 -14.44 -13.95 -6.62
N VAL A 73 -15.60 -14.08 -7.27
CA VAL A 73 -16.88 -14.42 -6.64
C VAL A 73 -17.37 -15.79 -7.12
N GLY A 74 -16.46 -16.66 -7.58
CA GLY A 74 -16.76 -17.98 -8.10
C GLY A 74 -17.75 -17.95 -9.26
N SER A 75 -18.95 -18.49 -9.05
CA SER A 75 -19.99 -18.60 -10.09
C SER A 75 -20.49 -17.27 -10.64
N SER A 76 -20.32 -16.17 -9.91
CA SER A 76 -20.68 -14.84 -10.39
C SER A 76 -19.58 -14.18 -11.23
N GLY A 77 -18.40 -14.79 -11.35
CA GLY A 77 -17.26 -14.28 -12.14
C GLY A 77 -16.33 -13.33 -11.38
N LEU A 78 -15.42 -12.70 -12.12
CA LEU A 78 -14.43 -11.77 -11.59
C LEU A 78 -15.00 -10.35 -11.56
N TRP A 79 -15.15 -9.81 -10.36
CA TRP A 79 -15.60 -8.44 -10.12
C TRP A 79 -14.41 -7.49 -10.03
N THR A 80 -14.61 -6.23 -10.42
CA THR A 80 -13.58 -5.20 -10.31
C THR A 80 -14.11 -4.08 -9.42
N CYS A 81 -13.36 -3.73 -8.37
CA CYS A 81 -13.69 -2.65 -7.46
C CYS A 81 -12.59 -1.58 -7.51
N ILE A 82 -12.98 -0.32 -7.60
CA ILE A 82 -12.07 0.81 -7.73
C ILE A 82 -12.24 1.69 -6.48
N THR A 83 -11.14 1.98 -5.80
CA THR A 83 -11.11 2.90 -4.66
C THR A 83 -10.25 4.12 -4.96
N GLY A 84 -10.57 5.24 -4.31
CA GLY A 84 -9.70 6.42 -4.27
C GLY A 84 -8.47 6.21 -3.41
N SER A 85 -7.57 7.20 -3.40
CA SER A 85 -6.37 7.25 -2.55
C SER A 85 -6.70 7.37 -1.07
N ASP A 86 -7.92 7.79 -0.75
CA ASP A 86 -8.51 7.86 0.57
C ASP A 86 -9.12 6.52 1.04
N GLY A 87 -9.12 5.50 0.18
CA GLY A 87 -9.69 4.18 0.45
C GLY A 87 -11.20 4.10 0.28
N THR A 88 -11.85 5.19 -0.16
CA THR A 88 -13.29 5.20 -0.46
C THR A 88 -13.56 4.43 -1.75
N VAL A 89 -14.57 3.56 -1.75
CA VAL A 89 -15.01 2.86 -2.95
C VAL A 89 -15.67 3.86 -3.90
N GLN A 90 -15.06 4.04 -5.07
CA GLN A 90 -15.56 4.92 -6.12
C GLN A 90 -16.48 4.16 -7.07
N GLU A 91 -16.13 2.94 -7.42
CA GLU A 91 -16.88 2.15 -8.40
C GLU A 91 -16.76 0.65 -8.15
N VAL A 92 -17.83 -0.09 -8.48
CA VAL A 92 -17.87 -1.55 -8.46
C VAL A 92 -18.47 -2.06 -9.76
N LEU A 93 -17.64 -2.69 -10.57
CA LEU A 93 -17.94 -3.22 -11.89
C LEU A 93 -18.21 -4.72 -11.79
N SER A 94 -19.39 -5.13 -12.26
CA SER A 94 -19.71 -6.55 -12.45
C SER A 94 -18.92 -7.13 -13.63
N PRO A 95 -18.63 -8.44 -13.62
CA PRO A 95 -18.01 -9.10 -14.77
C PRO A 95 -18.85 -8.89 -16.02
N PRO A 96 -18.22 -8.89 -17.21
CA PRO A 96 -18.95 -8.80 -18.47
C PRO A 96 -19.98 -9.93 -18.51
N SER A 97 -21.27 -9.55 -18.46
CA SER A 97 -22.39 -10.46 -18.58
C SER A 97 -22.35 -11.04 -19.99
N GLY A 98 -21.66 -12.16 -20.17
CA GLY A 98 -21.55 -12.87 -21.45
C GLY A 98 -22.94 -13.27 -21.96
N THR A 99 -23.62 -12.34 -22.60
CA THR A 99 -24.85 -12.56 -23.36
C THR A 99 -24.50 -12.48 -24.83
N GLY A 100 -23.64 -13.40 -25.26
CA GLY A 100 -23.28 -13.61 -26.66
C GLY A 100 -23.39 -15.10 -26.93
N ARG A 101 -24.58 -15.51 -27.34
CA ARG A 101 -24.84 -16.85 -27.90
C ARG A 101 -24.08 -17.04 -29.21
#